data_AF-A0A1I2KDX5-F1
#
_entry.id   AF-A0A1I2KDX5-F1
#
_cell.length_a   1.000
_cell.length_b   1.000
_cell.length_c   1.000
_cell.angle_alpha   90.00
_cell.angle_beta   90.00
_cell.angle_gamma   90.00
#
_symmetry.space_group_name_H-M   'P 1'
#
loop_
_entity.id
_entity.type
_entity.pdbx_description
1 polymer ?
#
loop_
_entity_poly.entity_id
_entity_poly.type
_entity_poly.pdbx_seq_one_letter_code
_entity_poly.pdbx_strand_id
1 'polypeptide(L)'
;MGDSDRSIRQLKGWTRERLEKLAAARKWHELERIRTVAQFHTYGHGSESGADEPHGLRLRWAEVSLTANDLLPSGTPWDDARKRGQNFALRTWIITHLGPGTDPAWNPEALAADTLAALSLMPALTPDRAGALAANWRLLPAEQIGALRRCKNLTAHVDRLIPLLPPGPAKDRLTSWSEVRKRLP
;
A
#
# COMPACT_ATOMS: atom_id res chain seq x y z
N MET A 1 -13.46 15.16 -22.57
CA MET A 1 -12.02 14.87 -22.34
C MET A 1 -11.27 16.16 -21.95
N GLY A 2 -11.73 16.85 -20.89
CA GLY A 2 -11.21 18.19 -20.53
C GLY A 2 -11.23 18.53 -19.03
N ASP A 3 -11.58 17.57 -18.18
CA ASP A 3 -11.72 17.77 -16.73
C ASP A 3 -10.57 17.12 -15.94
N SER A 4 -10.08 15.97 -16.42
CA SER A 4 -8.93 15.25 -15.84
C SER A 4 -7.61 16.03 -15.97
N ASP A 5 -7.40 16.71 -17.10
CA ASP A 5 -6.13 17.41 -17.40
C ASP A 5 -6.01 18.76 -16.67
N ARG A 6 -7.16 19.37 -16.32
CA ARG A 6 -7.25 20.58 -15.48
C ARG A 6 -7.06 20.23 -14.01
N SER A 7 -7.54 19.06 -13.57
CA SER A 7 -7.31 18.55 -12.21
C SER A 7 -5.83 18.32 -11.96
N ILE A 8 -5.10 17.64 -12.85
CA ILE A 8 -3.67 17.33 -12.65
C ILE A 8 -2.79 18.59 -12.53
N ARG A 9 -3.07 19.65 -13.31
CA ARG A 9 -2.32 20.92 -13.23
C ARG A 9 -2.59 21.69 -11.93
N GLN A 10 -3.78 21.56 -11.34
CA GLN A 10 -4.05 22.14 -10.01
C GLN A 10 -3.35 21.40 -8.87
N LEU A 11 -2.98 20.12 -9.06
CA LEU A 11 -2.34 19.30 -8.03
C LEU A 11 -0.86 19.63 -7.84
N LYS A 12 -0.18 20.13 -8.89
CA LYS A 12 1.25 20.52 -8.83
C LYS A 12 1.54 21.72 -7.93
N GLY A 13 0.56 22.59 -7.69
CA GLY A 13 0.71 23.81 -6.89
C GLY A 13 0.35 23.66 -5.40
N TRP A 14 0.10 22.44 -4.92
CA TRP A 14 -0.35 22.21 -3.56
C TRP A 14 0.83 22.06 -2.60
N THR A 15 1.00 23.01 -1.69
CA THR A 15 2.06 22.96 -0.67
C THR A 15 1.75 21.96 0.44
N ARG A 16 2.78 21.45 1.11
CA ARG A 16 2.65 20.53 2.24
C ARG A 16 1.77 21.08 3.35
N GLU A 17 1.95 22.34 3.78
CA GLU A 17 1.13 22.91 4.86
C GLU A 17 -0.35 22.98 4.47
N ARG A 18 -0.64 23.13 3.17
CA ARG A 18 -2.01 23.13 2.67
C ARG A 18 -2.63 21.74 2.78
N LEU A 19 -1.88 20.67 2.50
CA LEU A 19 -2.41 19.31 2.63
C LEU A 19 -2.58 18.88 4.08
N GLU A 20 -1.66 19.27 4.97
CA GLU A 20 -1.79 18.99 6.42
C GLU A 20 -3.02 19.71 7.00
N LYS A 21 -3.26 20.98 6.61
CA LYS A 21 -4.48 21.71 7.01
C LYS A 21 -5.77 21.12 6.45
N LEU A 22 -5.75 20.62 5.21
CA LEU A 22 -6.93 19.98 4.60
C LEU A 22 -7.20 18.60 5.20
N ALA A 23 -6.17 17.82 5.53
CA ALA A 23 -6.33 16.55 6.24
C ALA A 23 -7.00 16.75 7.61
N ALA A 24 -6.68 17.85 8.30
CA ALA A 24 -7.33 18.23 9.55
C ALA A 24 -8.83 18.56 9.39
N ALA A 25 -9.26 19.00 8.20
CA ALA A 25 -10.67 19.31 7.90
C ALA A 25 -11.55 18.06 7.65
N ARG A 26 -10.96 16.86 7.60
CA ARG A 26 -11.62 15.54 7.58
C ARG A 26 -12.74 15.34 6.56
N LYS A 27 -12.69 16.01 5.40
CA LYS A 27 -13.57 15.69 4.28
C LYS A 27 -13.02 14.50 3.52
N TRP A 28 -13.74 13.39 3.52
CA TRP A 28 -13.26 12.11 2.96
C TRP A 28 -12.83 12.19 1.49
N HIS A 29 -13.57 12.93 0.65
CA HIS A 29 -13.22 13.15 -0.76
C HIS A 29 -11.87 13.87 -0.94
N GLU A 30 -11.54 14.76 0.01
CA GLU A 30 -10.28 15.50 0.00
C GLU A 30 -9.13 14.61 0.47
N LEU A 31 -9.35 13.71 1.42
CA LEU A 31 -8.33 12.77 1.90
C LEU A 31 -7.83 11.83 0.79
N GLU A 32 -8.72 11.27 -0.03
CA GLU A 32 -8.29 10.39 -1.14
C GLU A 32 -7.50 11.16 -2.21
N ARG A 33 -7.88 12.43 -2.45
CA ARG A 33 -7.14 13.32 -3.35
C ARG A 33 -5.77 13.67 -2.77
N ILE A 34 -5.70 14.06 -1.49
CA ILE A 34 -4.44 14.35 -0.78
C ILE A 34 -3.50 13.13 -0.86
N ARG A 35 -4.02 11.94 -0.53
CA ARG A 35 -3.28 10.67 -0.61
C ARG A 35 -2.67 10.46 -2.00
N THR A 36 -3.48 10.60 -3.04
CA THR A 36 -3.05 10.36 -4.43
C THR A 36 -2.00 11.37 -4.89
N VAL A 37 -2.17 12.64 -4.57
CA VAL A 37 -1.22 13.70 -4.93
C VAL A 37 0.11 13.50 -4.21
N ALA A 38 0.07 13.28 -2.90
CA ALA A 38 1.28 13.05 -2.12
C ALA A 38 2.04 11.79 -2.61
N GLN A 39 1.32 10.72 -2.96
CA GLN A 39 1.92 9.53 -3.59
C GLN A 39 2.58 9.86 -4.95
N PHE A 40 1.95 10.69 -5.78
CA PHE A 40 2.51 11.10 -7.07
C PHE A 40 3.82 11.89 -6.92
N HIS A 41 3.89 12.81 -5.95
CA HIS A 41 5.12 13.52 -5.62
C HIS A 41 6.20 12.60 -5.06
N THR A 42 5.82 11.64 -4.20
CA THR A 42 6.73 10.61 -3.67
C THR A 42 7.46 9.88 -4.81
N TYR A 43 6.74 9.55 -5.89
CA TYR A 43 7.31 8.86 -7.04
C TYR A 43 8.24 9.73 -7.90
N GLY A 44 8.34 11.04 -7.62
CA GLY A 44 9.22 11.97 -8.34
C GLY A 44 8.56 12.64 -9.55
N HIS A 45 7.24 12.49 -9.73
CA HIS A 45 6.53 13.08 -10.87
C HIS A 45 6.06 14.53 -10.64
N GLY A 46 6.32 15.09 -9.46
CA GLY A 46 5.81 16.38 -9.01
C GLY A 46 6.63 17.61 -9.36
N SER A 47 7.87 17.44 -9.79
CA SER A 47 8.80 18.55 -10.08
C SER A 47 8.50 19.24 -11.41
N GLU A 48 8.32 20.58 -11.39
CA GLU A 48 8.15 21.40 -12.60
C GLU A 48 9.42 21.50 -13.44
N SER A 49 10.59 21.30 -12.84
CA SER A 49 11.89 21.42 -13.51
C SER A 49 12.39 20.10 -14.11
N GLY A 50 11.63 18.99 -13.96
CA GLY A 50 12.08 17.65 -14.37
C GLY A 50 13.25 17.10 -13.54
N ALA A 51 13.74 17.86 -12.56
CA ALA A 51 14.73 17.41 -11.60
C ALA A 51 14.07 16.49 -10.56
N ASP A 52 14.73 15.38 -10.23
CA ASP A 52 14.29 14.48 -9.16
C ASP A 52 14.06 15.28 -7.86
N GLU A 53 12.90 15.07 -7.24
CA GLU A 53 12.65 15.65 -5.92
C GLU A 53 13.70 15.15 -4.92
N PRO A 54 14.26 16.02 -4.06
CA PRO A 54 15.24 15.60 -3.06
C PRO A 54 14.70 14.42 -2.22
N HIS A 55 15.57 13.47 -1.90
CA HIS A 55 15.24 12.26 -1.14
C HIS A 55 14.37 12.55 0.10
N GLY A 56 14.79 13.50 0.94
CA GLY A 56 14.04 13.88 2.14
C GLY A 56 12.68 14.54 1.86
N LEU A 57 12.47 15.15 0.69
CA LEU A 57 11.16 15.69 0.31
C LEU A 57 10.20 14.56 -0.10
N ARG A 58 10.68 13.57 -0.84
CA ARG A 58 9.89 12.39 -1.24
C ARG A 58 9.42 11.58 -0.03
N LEU A 59 10.27 11.44 1.00
CA LEU A 59 9.87 10.79 2.26
C LEU A 59 8.76 11.56 2.98
N ARG A 60 8.84 12.89 3.03
CA ARG A 60 7.76 13.70 3.63
C ARG A 60 6.46 13.60 2.86
N TRP A 61 6.51 13.52 1.53
CA TRP A 61 5.31 13.27 0.73
C TRP A 61 4.72 11.88 1.00
N ALA A 62 5.56 10.87 1.21
CA ALA A 62 5.10 9.56 1.59
C ALA A 62 4.37 9.56 2.93
N GLU A 63 4.91 10.26 3.94
CA GLU A 63 4.27 10.42 5.25
C GLU A 63 2.88 11.05 5.15
N VAL A 64 2.74 12.10 4.32
CA VAL A 64 1.43 12.72 4.05
C VAL A 64 0.47 11.73 3.38
N SER A 65 0.95 10.96 2.40
CA SER A 65 0.13 9.95 1.74
C SER A 65 -0.33 8.86 2.72
N LEU A 66 0.56 8.33 3.55
CA LEU A 66 0.23 7.31 4.55
C LEU A 66 -0.77 7.85 5.58
N THR A 67 -0.52 9.05 6.10
CA THR A 67 -1.41 9.71 7.07
C THR A 67 -2.81 9.95 6.49
N ALA A 68 -2.88 10.47 5.27
CA ALA A 68 -4.16 10.69 4.59
C ALA A 68 -4.91 9.37 4.36
N ASN A 69 -4.19 8.30 4.00
CA ASN A 69 -4.80 6.98 3.83
C ASN A 69 -5.33 6.43 5.16
N ASP A 70 -4.59 6.56 6.26
CA ASP A 70 -4.99 6.07 7.57
C ASP A 70 -6.25 6.77 8.09
N LEU A 71 -6.41 8.05 7.77
CA LEU A 71 -7.61 8.86 8.08
C LEU A 71 -8.83 8.54 7.21
N LEU A 72 -8.68 7.82 6.10
CA LEU A 72 -9.85 7.44 5.28
C LEU A 72 -10.80 6.55 6.09
N PRO A 73 -12.13 6.67 5.88
CA PRO A 73 -13.10 5.81 6.52
C PRO A 73 -12.77 4.33 6.28
N SER A 74 -12.91 3.54 7.34
CA SER A 74 -12.93 2.07 7.31
C SER A 74 -14.24 1.60 7.90
N GLY A 75 -14.92 0.68 7.22
CA GLY A 75 -16.17 0.10 7.71
C GLY A 75 -16.44 -1.30 7.20
N THR A 76 -15.63 -1.77 6.25
CA THR A 76 -15.71 -3.13 5.72
C THR A 76 -14.33 -3.77 5.65
N PRO A 77 -14.24 -5.11 5.66
CA PRO A 77 -12.98 -5.82 5.44
C PRO A 77 -12.30 -5.44 4.12
N TRP A 78 -13.06 -4.99 3.12
CA TRP A 78 -12.53 -4.52 1.85
C TRP A 78 -11.86 -3.17 1.96
N ASP A 79 -12.44 -2.23 2.70
CA ASP A 79 -11.84 -0.92 2.94
C ASP A 79 -10.52 -1.06 3.69
N ASP A 80 -10.50 -1.91 4.72
CA ASP A 80 -9.29 -2.18 5.51
C ASP A 80 -8.19 -2.82 4.67
N ALA A 81 -8.54 -3.85 3.87
CA ALA A 81 -7.57 -4.50 2.99
C ALA A 81 -7.04 -3.55 1.90
N ARG A 82 -7.89 -2.66 1.37
CA ARG A 82 -7.49 -1.63 0.41
C ARG A 82 -6.51 -0.66 1.04
N LYS A 83 -6.84 -0.09 2.21
CA LYS A 83 -5.96 0.87 2.92
C LYS A 83 -4.60 0.24 3.19
N ARG A 84 -4.57 -0.97 3.77
CA ARG A 84 -3.33 -1.70 4.06
C ARG A 84 -2.54 -2.01 2.80
N GLY A 85 -3.20 -2.51 1.75
CA GLY A 85 -2.54 -2.81 0.48
C GLY A 85 -1.89 -1.59 -0.16
N GLN A 86 -2.55 -0.42 -0.11
CA GLN A 86 -1.97 0.84 -0.57
C GLN A 86 -0.76 1.28 0.27
N ASN A 87 -0.85 1.19 1.60
CA ASN A 87 0.28 1.50 2.49
C ASN A 87 1.48 0.57 2.22
N PHE A 88 1.23 -0.74 2.07
CA PHE A 88 2.29 -1.70 1.81
C PHE A 88 2.97 -1.48 0.46
N ALA A 89 2.19 -1.18 -0.58
CA ALA A 89 2.73 -0.86 -1.91
C ALA A 89 3.61 0.40 -1.87
N LEU A 90 3.16 1.47 -1.21
CA LEU A 90 3.92 2.71 -1.07
C LEU A 90 5.21 2.49 -0.27
N ARG A 91 5.13 1.85 0.89
CA ARG A 91 6.30 1.54 1.73
C ARG A 91 7.30 0.67 1.00
N THR A 92 6.84 -0.36 0.28
CA THR A 92 7.72 -1.19 -0.56
C THR A 92 8.43 -0.37 -1.62
N TRP A 93 7.70 0.53 -2.30
CA TRP A 93 8.31 1.40 -3.30
C TRP A 93 9.39 2.30 -2.69
N ILE A 94 9.14 2.89 -1.51
CA ILE A 94 10.11 3.73 -0.80
C ILE A 94 11.35 2.94 -0.44
N ILE A 95 11.19 1.78 0.19
CA ILE A 95 12.32 0.93 0.61
C ILE A 95 13.15 0.52 -0.61
N THR A 96 12.51 0.17 -1.73
CA THR A 96 13.20 -0.31 -2.94
C THR A 96 13.89 0.79 -3.74
N HIS A 97 13.36 2.02 -3.73
CA HIS A 97 13.86 3.12 -4.59
C HIS A 97 14.65 4.18 -3.82
N LEU A 98 14.33 4.41 -2.55
CA LEU A 98 14.96 5.39 -1.67
C LEU A 98 15.82 4.76 -0.58
N GLY A 99 15.80 3.43 -0.48
CA GLY A 99 16.53 2.65 0.51
C GLY A 99 15.78 2.51 1.84
N PRO A 100 16.16 1.52 2.67
CA PRO A 100 15.65 1.40 4.02
C PRO A 100 16.10 2.58 4.90
N GLY A 101 15.22 3.04 5.77
CA GLY A 101 15.50 4.12 6.73
C GLY A 101 15.56 3.63 8.17
N THR A 102 15.85 4.54 9.10
CA THR A 102 15.77 4.27 10.55
C THR A 102 14.35 4.30 11.09
N ASP A 103 13.43 4.95 10.37
CA ASP A 103 12.00 4.96 10.70
C ASP A 103 11.39 3.56 10.42
N PRO A 104 10.61 2.98 11.35
CA PRO A 104 9.89 1.72 11.13
C PRO A 104 9.02 1.71 9.87
N ALA A 105 8.49 2.86 9.43
CA ALA A 105 7.75 2.99 8.19
C ALA A 105 8.56 2.55 6.96
N TRP A 106 9.90 2.71 7.00
CA TRP A 106 10.83 2.41 5.92
C TRP A 106 11.73 1.20 6.24
N ASN A 107 11.34 0.38 7.21
CA ASN A 107 12.06 -0.84 7.57
C ASN A 107 11.42 -2.08 6.89
N PRO A 108 12.19 -2.90 6.15
CA PRO A 108 11.67 -4.10 5.48
C PRO A 108 11.02 -5.12 6.43
N GLU A 109 11.65 -5.38 7.57
CA GLU A 109 11.17 -6.36 8.57
C GLU A 109 9.88 -5.88 9.25
N ALA A 110 9.79 -4.57 9.55
CA ALA A 110 8.56 -3.98 10.07
C ALA A 110 7.40 -4.09 9.06
N LEU A 111 7.67 -3.83 7.76
CA LEU A 111 6.67 -4.01 6.72
C LEU A 111 6.26 -5.48 6.55
N ALA A 112 7.21 -6.41 6.68
CA ALA A 112 6.91 -7.84 6.67
C ALA A 112 6.01 -8.25 7.84
N ALA A 113 6.31 -7.76 9.04
CA ALA A 113 5.50 -7.99 10.24
C ALA A 113 4.07 -7.45 10.06
N ASP A 114 3.93 -6.21 9.56
CA ASP A 114 2.61 -5.60 9.31
C ASP A 114 1.81 -6.37 8.27
N THR A 115 2.48 -6.87 7.22
CA THR A 115 1.86 -7.70 6.19
C THR A 115 1.34 -9.00 6.76
N LEU A 116 2.15 -9.71 7.55
CA LEU A 116 1.75 -10.95 8.21
C LEU A 116 0.63 -10.71 9.22
N ALA A 117 0.69 -9.62 9.99
CA ALA A 117 -0.38 -9.24 10.92
C ALA A 117 -1.70 -9.01 10.17
N ALA A 118 -1.67 -8.29 9.03
CA ALA A 118 -2.85 -8.07 8.20
C ALA A 118 -3.44 -9.39 7.65
N LEU A 119 -2.58 -10.35 7.29
CA LEU A 119 -3.00 -11.66 6.83
C LEU A 119 -3.62 -12.48 7.97
N SER A 120 -3.11 -12.37 9.20
CA SER A 120 -3.66 -13.03 10.39
C SER A 120 -5.03 -12.51 10.81
N LEU A 121 -5.42 -11.30 10.40
CA LEU A 121 -6.78 -10.78 10.62
C LEU A 121 -7.84 -11.49 9.77
N MET A 122 -7.43 -12.26 8.75
CA MET A 122 -8.34 -13.11 7.98
C MET A 122 -8.42 -14.49 8.66
N PRO A 123 -9.52 -14.81 9.35
CA PRO A 123 -9.60 -16.02 10.16
C PRO A 123 -9.38 -17.28 9.30
N ALA A 124 -8.58 -18.21 9.81
CA ALA A 124 -8.33 -19.54 9.24
C ALA A 124 -7.71 -19.57 7.82
N LEU A 125 -7.18 -18.46 7.30
CA LEU A 125 -6.54 -18.43 5.99
C LEU A 125 -5.00 -18.50 6.11
N THR A 126 -4.47 -19.72 6.07
CA THR A 126 -3.03 -19.98 5.91
C THR A 126 -2.65 -20.06 4.43
N PRO A 127 -1.35 -19.98 4.06
CA PRO A 127 -0.91 -20.21 2.68
C PRO A 127 -1.46 -21.52 2.10
N ASP A 128 -1.34 -22.64 2.82
CA ASP A 128 -1.80 -23.95 2.36
C ASP A 128 -3.32 -23.97 2.13
N ARG A 129 -4.08 -23.42 3.09
CA ARG A 129 -5.53 -23.36 2.99
C ARG A 129 -5.97 -22.47 1.84
N ALA A 130 -5.34 -21.31 1.67
CA ALA A 130 -5.60 -20.40 0.57
C ALA A 130 -5.29 -21.06 -0.79
N GLY A 131 -4.18 -21.81 -0.88
CA GLY A 131 -3.82 -22.57 -2.07
C GLY A 131 -4.84 -23.67 -2.41
N ALA A 132 -5.32 -24.40 -1.41
CA ALA A 132 -6.35 -25.43 -1.60
C ALA A 132 -7.69 -24.83 -2.08
N LEU A 133 -8.10 -23.71 -1.48
CA LEU A 133 -9.32 -22.99 -1.89
C LEU A 133 -9.17 -22.39 -3.30
N ALA A 134 -7.98 -21.88 -3.64
CA ALA A 134 -7.70 -21.28 -4.94
C ALA A 134 -7.85 -22.26 -6.10
N ALA A 135 -7.57 -23.55 -5.91
CA ALA A 135 -7.68 -24.55 -6.96
C ALA A 135 -9.09 -24.62 -7.59
N ASN A 136 -10.13 -24.39 -6.78
CA ASN A 136 -11.54 -24.47 -7.21
C ASN A 136 -12.32 -23.20 -6.84
N TRP A 137 -11.67 -22.04 -6.87
CA TRP A 137 -12.24 -20.80 -6.33
C TRP A 137 -13.60 -20.41 -6.95
N ARG A 138 -13.85 -20.80 -8.20
CA ARG A 138 -15.11 -20.51 -8.92
C ARG A 138 -16.34 -21.19 -8.30
N LEU A 139 -16.13 -22.27 -7.54
CA LEU A 139 -17.19 -23.01 -6.85
C LEU A 139 -17.41 -22.51 -5.41
N LEU A 140 -16.59 -21.58 -4.92
CA LEU A 140 -16.68 -21.10 -3.56
C LEU A 140 -17.78 -20.03 -3.41
N PRO A 141 -18.35 -19.88 -2.20
CA PRO A 141 -19.19 -18.74 -1.88
C PRO A 141 -18.47 -17.41 -2.13
N ALA A 142 -19.24 -16.37 -2.51
CA ALA A 142 -18.70 -15.06 -2.85
C ALA A 142 -17.82 -14.44 -1.75
N GLU A 143 -18.16 -14.68 -0.48
CA GLU A 143 -17.38 -14.22 0.67
C GLU A 143 -15.96 -14.82 0.70
N GLN A 144 -15.83 -16.12 0.42
CA GLN A 144 -14.54 -16.81 0.38
C GLN A 144 -13.71 -16.35 -0.83
N ILE A 145 -14.34 -16.18 -2.00
CA ILE A 145 -13.67 -15.57 -3.17
C ILE A 145 -13.16 -14.18 -2.80
N GLY A 146 -13.97 -13.38 -2.09
CA GLY A 146 -13.58 -12.07 -1.62
C GLY A 146 -12.39 -12.10 -0.67
N ALA A 147 -12.34 -13.05 0.26
CA ALA A 147 -11.19 -13.25 1.14
C ALA A 147 -9.91 -13.59 0.35
N LEU A 148 -9.99 -14.48 -0.64
CA LEU A 148 -8.83 -14.81 -1.50
C LEU A 148 -8.34 -13.59 -2.30
N ARG A 149 -9.26 -12.79 -2.85
CA ARG A 149 -8.91 -11.54 -3.56
C ARG A 149 -8.26 -10.51 -2.63
N ARG A 150 -8.79 -10.32 -1.41
CA ARG A 150 -8.16 -9.46 -0.40
C ARG A 150 -6.75 -9.93 -0.08
N CYS A 151 -6.56 -11.23 0.11
CA CYS A 151 -5.26 -11.82 0.32
C CYS A 151 -4.28 -11.55 -0.84
N LYS A 152 -4.73 -11.71 -2.09
CA LYS A 152 -3.92 -11.43 -3.29
C LYS A 152 -3.47 -9.97 -3.38
N ASN A 153 -4.35 -9.06 -2.97
CA ASN A 153 -4.07 -7.63 -2.95
C ASN A 153 -3.10 -7.25 -1.82
N LEU A 154 -3.31 -7.77 -0.60
CA LEU A 154 -2.41 -7.53 0.54
C LEU A 154 -0.99 -8.04 0.27
N THR A 155 -0.87 -9.13 -0.47
CA THR A 155 0.42 -9.75 -0.83
C THR A 155 1.01 -9.21 -2.13
N ALA A 156 0.41 -8.21 -2.79
CA ALA A 156 0.88 -7.75 -4.10
C ALA A 156 2.32 -7.23 -4.13
N HIS A 157 2.84 -6.79 -2.99
CA HIS A 157 4.15 -6.17 -2.87
C HIS A 157 5.25 -7.17 -2.46
N VAL A 158 4.90 -8.38 -2.02
CA VAL A 158 5.83 -9.27 -1.30
C VAL A 158 7.01 -9.73 -2.16
N ASP A 159 6.82 -9.92 -3.47
CA ASP A 159 7.89 -10.33 -4.39
C ASP A 159 9.04 -9.31 -4.43
N ARG A 160 8.73 -8.02 -4.20
CA ARG A 160 9.72 -6.95 -4.12
C ARG A 160 10.33 -6.81 -2.72
N LEU A 161 9.60 -7.24 -1.69
CA LEU A 161 10.03 -7.14 -0.30
C LEU A 161 10.95 -8.31 0.11
N ILE A 162 10.65 -9.54 -0.32
CA ILE A 162 11.36 -10.77 0.06
C ILE A 162 12.89 -10.68 -0.14
N PRO A 163 13.41 -10.14 -1.26
CA PRO A 163 14.87 -10.01 -1.46
C PRO A 163 15.56 -9.14 -0.41
N LEU A 164 14.83 -8.22 0.22
CA LEU A 164 15.34 -7.26 1.20
C LEU A 164 15.33 -7.79 2.64
N LEU A 165 14.71 -8.96 2.87
CA LEU A 165 14.61 -9.55 4.19
C LEU A 165 15.80 -10.45 4.49
N PRO A 166 16.32 -10.43 5.73
CA PRO A 166 17.26 -11.44 6.18
C PRO A 166 16.59 -12.84 6.18
N PRO A 167 17.38 -13.94 6.10
CA PRO A 167 16.85 -15.28 6.31
C PRO A 167 16.14 -15.40 7.66
N GLY A 168 14.97 -16.05 7.68
CA GLY A 168 14.23 -16.29 8.92
C GLY A 168 12.72 -16.48 8.71
N PRO A 169 11.96 -16.72 9.79
CA PRO A 169 10.57 -17.17 9.72
C PRO A 169 9.64 -16.21 8.97
N ALA A 170 9.89 -14.89 9.06
CA ALA A 170 9.11 -13.90 8.34
C ALA A 170 9.30 -14.02 6.82
N LYS A 171 10.54 -14.19 6.36
CA LYS A 171 10.89 -14.38 4.95
C LYS A 171 10.29 -15.68 4.42
N ASP A 172 10.38 -16.76 5.19
CA ASP A 172 9.82 -18.07 4.80
C ASP A 172 8.29 -17.98 4.63
N ARG A 173 7.59 -17.38 5.60
CA ARG A 173 6.13 -17.21 5.53
C ARG A 173 5.71 -16.34 4.35
N LEU A 174 6.40 -15.22 4.10
CA LEU A 174 6.08 -14.36 2.96
C LEU A 174 6.40 -15.03 1.62
N THR A 175 7.43 -15.88 1.57
CA THR A 175 7.72 -16.71 0.39
C THR A 175 6.59 -17.69 0.10
N SER A 176 6.07 -18.38 1.13
CA SER A 176 4.89 -19.25 0.96
C SER A 176 3.66 -18.48 0.46
N TRP A 177 3.45 -17.26 0.97
CA TRP A 177 2.38 -16.38 0.51
C TRP A 177 2.58 -15.92 -0.95
N SER A 178 3.81 -15.59 -1.36
CA SER A 178 4.15 -15.26 -2.75
C SER A 178 3.77 -16.39 -3.71
N GLU A 179 4.11 -17.64 -3.37
CA GLU A 179 3.80 -18.79 -4.22
C GLU A 179 2.30 -19.05 -4.33
N VAL A 180 1.57 -18.93 -3.22
CA VAL A 180 0.11 -19.09 -3.22
C VAL A 180 -0.56 -17.97 -4.01
N ARG A 181 -0.06 -16.73 -3.87
CA ARG A 181 -0.63 -15.54 -4.51
C ARG A 181 -0.81 -15.71 -6.02
N LYS A 182 0.13 -16.36 -6.70
CA LYS A 182 0.10 -16.61 -8.16
C LYS A 182 -1.15 -17.38 -8.60
N ARG A 183 -1.77 -18.14 -7.71
CA ARG A 183 -2.96 -18.97 -7.96
C ARG A 183 -4.26 -18.35 -7.46
N LEU A 184 -4.20 -17.30 -6.65
CA LEU A 184 -5.39 -16.64 -6.10
C LEU A 184 -6.20 -15.95 -7.23
N PRO A 185 -7.54 -15.89 -7.11
CA PRO A 185 -8.40 -15.13 -8.03
C PRO A 185 -8.04 -13.65 -8.07
#